data_AF-A0A919NIA5-F1
#
_entry.id   AF-A0A919NIA5-F1
#
_cell.length_a   1.000
_cell.length_b   1.000
_cell.length_c   1.000
_cell.angle_alpha   90.00
_cell.angle_beta   90.00
_cell.angle_gamma   90.00
#
_symmetry.space_group_name_H-M   'P 1'
#
loop_
_entity.id
_entity.type
_entity.pdbx_description
1 polymer ?
#
loop_
_entity_poly.entity_id
_entity_poly.type
_entity_poly.pdbx_seq_one_letter_code
_entity_poly.pdbx_strand_id
1 'polypeptide(L)'
;MTYLSATTTLREPVKTLREKGADSFHAALAAVLANGLDAALEAGDHAKAITFINRGFAEGSPQIGCDLLCRAIAVVGAARTWTVQLAPVTQVPRQSTGS
;
A
#
# COMPACT_ATOMS: atom_id res chain seq x y z
N MET A 1 23.51 39.37 13.84
CA MET A 1 22.73 38.71 12.79
C MET A 1 21.48 38.13 13.42
N THR A 2 20.31 38.76 13.23
CA THR A 2 19.03 38.26 13.73
C THR A 2 18.35 37.52 12.59
N TYR A 3 18.17 36.21 12.74
CA TYR A 3 17.42 35.41 11.78
C TYR A 3 15.93 35.56 12.08
N LEU A 4 15.17 36.16 11.16
CA LEU A 4 13.71 36.17 11.22
C LEU A 4 13.21 34.76 10.89
N SER A 5 12.60 34.10 11.87
CA SER A 5 11.83 32.86 11.67
C SER A 5 10.64 33.17 10.77
N ALA A 6 10.74 32.80 9.49
CA ALA A 6 9.59 32.75 8.60
C ALA A 6 8.65 31.64 9.11
N THR A 7 7.54 32.03 9.71
CA THR A 7 6.41 31.12 9.97
C THR A 7 5.86 30.70 8.61
N THR A 8 6.36 29.59 8.07
CA THR A 8 5.71 28.91 6.96
C THR A 8 4.37 28.39 7.51
N THR A 9 3.31 29.17 7.31
CA THR A 9 1.95 28.65 7.38
C THR A 9 1.87 27.56 6.33
N LEU A 10 2.04 26.32 6.77
CA LEU A 10 1.89 25.10 6.00
C LEU A 10 0.45 25.08 5.49
N ARG A 11 0.23 25.66 4.31
CA ARG A 11 -1.06 25.68 3.63
C ARG A 11 -1.41 24.23 3.32
N GLU A 12 -2.29 23.63 4.12
CA GLU A 12 -2.83 22.31 3.82
C GLU A 12 -3.39 22.35 2.40
N PRO A 13 -2.95 21.47 1.49
CA PRO A 13 -3.54 21.41 0.16
C PRO A 13 -5.00 21.04 0.34
N VAL A 14 -5.90 21.95 -0.04
CA VAL A 14 -7.35 21.70 -0.07
C VAL A 14 -7.57 20.60 -1.08
N LYS A 15 -7.62 19.36 -0.60
CA LYS A 15 -7.86 18.17 -1.41
C LYS A 15 -9.19 18.34 -2.13
N THR A 16 -9.17 18.12 -3.44
CA THR A 16 -10.38 18.06 -4.25
C THR A 16 -11.25 16.87 -3.82
N LEU A 17 -12.55 16.92 -4.10
CA LEU A 17 -13.48 15.82 -3.79
C LEU A 17 -13.04 14.49 -4.41
N ARG A 18 -12.36 14.54 -5.56
CA ARG A 18 -11.79 13.37 -6.24
C ARG A 18 -10.65 12.75 -5.42
N GLU A 19 -9.77 13.57 -4.87
CA GLU A 19 -8.67 13.12 -4.00
C GLU A 19 -9.22 12.53 -2.70
N LYS A 20 -10.21 13.18 -2.09
CA LYS A 20 -10.88 12.67 -0.89
C LYS A 20 -11.60 11.34 -1.14
N GLY A 21 -12.21 11.19 -2.32
CA GLY A 21 -12.82 9.94 -2.76
C GLY A 21 -11.80 8.82 -2.90
N ALA A 22 -10.66 9.10 -3.54
CA ALA A 22 -9.56 8.15 -3.67
C ALA A 22 -8.98 7.73 -2.31
N ASP A 23 -8.76 8.69 -1.39
CA ASP A 23 -8.31 8.41 -0.02
C ASP A 23 -9.28 7.47 0.71
N SER A 24 -10.59 7.72 0.60
CA SER A 24 -11.62 6.90 1.26
C SER A 24 -11.72 5.49 0.69
N PHE A 25 -11.54 5.34 -0.63
CA PHE A 25 -11.50 4.04 -1.30
C PHE A 25 -10.27 3.25 -0.86
N HIS A 26 -9.09 3.88 -0.89
CA HIS A 26 -7.85 3.25 -0.49
C HIS A 26 -7.86 2.85 0.99
N ALA A 27 -8.47 3.65 1.87
CA ALA A 27 -8.65 3.29 3.28
C ALA A 27 -9.55 2.07 3.46
N ALA A 28 -10.70 2.02 2.76
CA ALA A 28 -11.60 0.87 2.82
C ALA A 28 -10.95 -0.40 2.25
N LEU A 29 -10.24 -0.28 1.12
CA LEU A 29 -9.49 -1.38 0.52
C LEU A 29 -8.40 -1.90 1.47
N ALA A 30 -7.62 -1.01 2.08
CA ALA A 30 -6.58 -1.38 3.04
C ALA A 30 -7.16 -2.19 4.21
N ALA A 31 -8.30 -1.75 4.76
CA ALA A 31 -8.96 -2.46 5.87
C ALA A 31 -9.43 -3.87 5.46
N VAL A 32 -10.02 -4.02 4.28
CA VAL A 32 -10.48 -5.33 3.78
C VAL A 32 -9.31 -6.27 3.53
N LEU A 33 -8.24 -5.77 2.90
CA LEU A 33 -7.04 -6.56 2.62
C LEU A 33 -6.31 -6.95 3.90
N ALA A 34 -6.21 -6.06 4.88
CA ALA A 34 -5.59 -6.35 6.17
C ALA A 34 -6.36 -7.44 6.93
N ASN A 35 -7.69 -7.33 7.01
CA ASN A 35 -8.52 -8.36 7.65
C ASN A 35 -8.41 -9.72 6.95
N GLY A 36 -8.40 -9.71 5.61
CA GLY A 36 -8.22 -10.94 4.82
C GLY A 36 -6.85 -11.57 5.01
N LEU A 37 -5.80 -10.75 5.06
CA LEU A 37 -4.43 -11.17 5.32
C LEU A 37 -4.30 -11.81 6.70
N ASP A 38 -4.80 -11.15 7.75
CA ASP A 38 -4.75 -11.68 9.11
C ASP A 38 -5.45 -13.05 9.19
N ALA A 39 -6.65 -13.18 8.62
CA ALA A 39 -7.38 -14.44 8.60
C ALA A 39 -6.62 -15.55 7.84
N ALA A 40 -5.92 -15.21 6.75
CA ALA A 40 -5.09 -16.16 6.01
C ALA A 40 -3.85 -16.59 6.81
N LEU A 41 -3.22 -15.67 7.53
CA LEU A 41 -2.07 -15.95 8.39
C LEU A 41 -2.46 -16.84 9.58
N GLU A 42 -3.58 -16.54 10.24
CA GLU A 42 -4.13 -17.37 11.33
C GLU A 42 -4.46 -18.80 10.87
N ALA A 43 -4.98 -18.94 9.64
CA ALA A 43 -5.26 -20.23 9.04
C ALA A 43 -4.01 -20.97 8.53
N GLY A 44 -2.83 -20.33 8.54
CA GLY A 44 -1.59 -20.86 7.96
C GLY A 44 -1.62 -20.96 6.43
N ASP A 45 -2.57 -20.30 5.77
CA ASP A 45 -2.73 -20.27 4.32
C ASP A 45 -1.86 -19.16 3.69
N HIS A 46 -0.57 -19.48 3.56
CA HIS A 46 0.42 -18.55 3.02
C HIS A 46 0.13 -18.16 1.56
N ALA A 47 -0.45 -19.04 0.76
CA ALA A 47 -0.77 -18.74 -0.64
C ALA A 47 -1.84 -17.64 -0.74
N LYS A 48 -2.85 -17.72 0.13
CA LYS A 48 -3.90 -16.71 0.23
C LYS A 48 -3.38 -15.39 0.82
N ALA A 49 -2.48 -15.44 1.80
CA ALA A 49 -1.78 -14.26 2.31
C ALA A 49 -1.00 -13.52 1.20
N ILE A 50 -0.26 -14.23 0.35
CA ILE A 50 0.45 -13.64 -0.81
C ILE A 50 -0.53 -12.99 -1.78
N THR A 51 -1.71 -13.58 -1.97
CA THR A 51 -2.75 -13.03 -2.85
C THR A 51 -3.25 -11.67 -2.32
N PHE A 52 -3.48 -11.55 -1.01
CA PHE A 52 -3.86 -10.26 -0.41
C PHE A 52 -2.77 -9.19 -0.54
N ILE A 53 -1.51 -9.56 -0.37
CA ILE A 53 -0.37 -8.65 -0.53
C ILE A 53 -0.28 -8.15 -1.98
N ASN A 54 -0.31 -9.07 -2.96
CA ASN A 54 -0.27 -8.71 -4.39
C ASN A 54 -1.46 -7.84 -4.80
N ARG A 55 -2.64 -8.10 -4.23
CA ARG A 55 -3.84 -7.29 -4.44
C ARG A 55 -3.68 -5.88 -3.87
N GLY A 56 -3.00 -5.71 -2.73
CA GLY A 56 -2.64 -4.41 -2.18
C GLY A 56 -1.75 -3.58 -3.10
N PHE A 57 -0.79 -4.22 -3.77
CA PHE A 57 0.05 -3.57 -4.77
C PHE A 57 -0.70 -3.26 -6.08
N ALA A 58 -1.64 -4.11 -6.50
CA ALA A 58 -2.35 -3.96 -7.78
C ALA A 58 -3.56 -3.01 -7.71
N GLU A 59 -4.37 -3.09 -6.66
CA GLU A 59 -5.64 -2.34 -6.54
C GLU A 59 -5.52 -1.12 -5.62
N GLY A 60 -4.50 -1.09 -4.76
CA GLY A 60 -4.27 -0.03 -3.79
C GLY A 60 -3.23 0.99 -4.23
N SER A 61 -2.41 1.41 -3.27
CA SER A 61 -1.21 2.20 -3.50
C SER A 61 0.02 1.38 -3.09
N PRO A 62 1.23 1.74 -3.56
CA PRO A 62 2.47 1.09 -3.13
C PRO A 62 2.62 1.05 -1.61
N GLN A 63 2.10 2.07 -0.90
CA GLN A 63 2.11 2.13 0.56
C GLN A 63 1.24 1.03 1.19
N ILE A 64 0.06 0.75 0.64
CA ILE A 64 -0.83 -0.31 1.14
C ILE A 64 -0.16 -1.67 0.99
N GLY A 65 0.42 -1.96 -0.18
CA GLY A 65 1.15 -3.22 -0.39
C GLY A 65 2.32 -3.39 0.60
N CYS A 66 3.05 -2.31 0.88
CA CYS A 66 4.16 -2.31 1.83
C CYS A 66 3.69 -2.53 3.28
N ASP A 67 2.60 -1.88 3.70
CA ASP A 67 1.99 -2.06 5.02
C ASP A 67 1.58 -3.53 5.26
N LEU A 68 0.89 -4.13 4.27
CA LEU A 68 0.50 -5.55 4.30
C LEU A 68 1.72 -6.48 4.40
N LEU A 69 2.79 -6.17 3.67
CA LEU A 69 4.04 -6.95 3.72
C LEU A 69 4.68 -6.87 5.11
N CYS A 70 4.81 -5.67 5.68
CA CYS A 70 5.36 -5.45 7.02
C CYS A 70 4.55 -6.21 8.08
N ARG A 71 3.22 -6.20 7.96
CA ARG A 71 2.32 -6.92 8.86
C ARG A 71 2.51 -8.43 8.77
N ALA A 72 2.60 -8.98 7.56
CA ALA A 72 2.84 -10.41 7.35
C ALA A 72 4.20 -10.86 7.94
N ILE A 73 5.25 -10.05 7.79
CA ILE A 73 6.57 -10.32 8.37
C ILE A 73 6.51 -10.35 9.90
N ALA A 74 5.77 -9.42 10.51
CA ALA A 74 5.63 -9.35 11.97
C ALA A 74 4.95 -10.60 12.56
N VAL A 75 3.98 -11.18 11.85
CA VAL A 75 3.23 -12.37 12.30
C VAL A 75 4.04 -13.66 12.12
N VAL A 76 4.73 -13.82 10.99
CA VAL A 76 5.47 -15.07 10.71
C VAL A 76 6.77 -15.16 11.52
N GLY A 77 7.34 -14.01 11.93
CA GLY A 77 8.58 -13.95 12.71
C GLY A 77 9.80 -14.52 11.97
N ALA A 78 10.95 -14.50 12.63
CA ALA A 78 12.23 -14.96 12.04
C ALA A 78 12.38 -16.49 11.92
N ALA A 79 11.42 -17.28 12.42
CA ALA A 79 11.55 -18.72 12.57
C ALA A 79 11.09 -19.52 11.34
N ARG A 80 10.34 -18.91 10.40
CA ARG A 80 9.72 -19.64 9.30
C ARG A 80 9.94 -18.90 7.98
N THR A 81 10.81 -19.47 7.15
CA THR A 81 11.13 -18.92 5.83
C THR A 81 10.01 -19.26 4.85
N TRP A 82 9.43 -18.25 4.22
CA TRP A 82 8.48 -18.40 3.12
C TRP A 82 8.84 -17.41 2.01
N THR A 83 8.62 -17.84 0.77
CA THR A 83 8.97 -17.06 -0.42
C THR A 83 7.76 -16.30 -0.91
N VAL A 84 7.84 -14.97 -0.92
CA VAL A 84 6.82 -14.11 -1.53
C VAL A 84 7.27 -13.77 -2.95
N GLN A 85 6.52 -14.22 -3.95
CA GLN A 85 6.66 -13.73 -5.32
C GLN A 85 5.66 -12.60 -5.54
N LEU A 86 6.19 -11.38 -5.72
CA LEU A 86 5.38 -10.22 -6.08
C LEU A 86 5.03 -10.30 -7.56
N ALA A 87 3.74 -10.14 -7.87
CA ALA A 87 3.29 -10.10 -9.26
C ALA A 87 3.96 -8.91 -9.97
N PRO A 88 4.40 -9.07 -11.24
CA PRO A 88 4.99 -7.97 -11.98
C PRO A 88 3.98 -6.83 -12.13
N VAL A 89 4.40 -5.61 -11.79
CA VAL A 89 3.62 -4.40 -12.04
C VAL A 89 3.26 -4.40 -13.53
N THR A 90 1.97 -4.50 -13.84
CA THR A 90 1.49 -4.43 -15.22
C THR A 90 1.89 -3.07 -15.76
N GLN A 91 2.90 -3.06 -16.63
CA GLN A 91 3.38 -1.85 -17.28
C GLN A 91 2.23 -1.35 -18.17
N VAL A 92 1.59 -0.25 -17.78
CA VAL A 92 0.71 0.48 -18.70
C VAL A 92 1.56 0.85 -19.92
N PRO A 93 1.16 0.53 -21.17
CA PRO A 93 1.93 0.87 -22.34
C PRO A 93 2.16 2.39 -22.36
N ARG A 94 3.42 2.79 -22.22
CA ARG A 94 3.84 4.19 -22.34
C ARG A 94 3.73 4.53 -23.83
N GLN A 95 2.59 5.07 -24.28
CA GLN A 95 2.47 5.58 -25.64
C GLN A 95 3.46 6.73 -25.80
N SER A 96 4.59 6.44 -26.45
CA SER A 96 5.47 7.44 -27.02
C SER A 96 4.73 8.12 -28.16
N THR A 97 4.15 9.29 -27.91
CA THR A 97 3.78 10.24 -28.96
C THR A 97 5.08 10.84 -29.50
N GLY A 98 5.70 10.13 -30.45
CA GLY A 98 6.77 10.66 -31.28
C GLY A 98 6.18 11.51 -32.39
N SER A 99 6.60 12.78 -32.43
CA SER A 99 6.26 13.80 -33.43
C SER A 99 6.86 13.52 -34.81
#